data_AF-A0A1I6PB14-F1
#
_entry.id   AF-A0A1I6PB14-F1
#
_cell.length_a   1.000
_cell.length_b   1.000
_cell.length_c   1.000
_cell.angle_alpha   90.00
_cell.angle_beta   90.00
_cell.angle_gamma   90.00
#
_symmetry.space_group_name_H-M   'P 1'
#
loop_
_entity.id
_entity.type
_entity.pdbx_description
1 polymer ?
#
loop_
_entity_poly.entity_id
_entity_poly.type
_entity_poly.pdbx_seq_one_letter_code
_entity_poly.pdbx_strand_id
1 'polypeptide(L)'
;MKARKRRNGILGSKSRVTAAAVSAMIAVGTLASPATATNASAMGDRTVQDQSPVPGEYCRPWESFYGRGGKTYVSTRVCLLVDAQGNVKVKIYTQDSIWQNWLGVWNAATVGAPAYWRSDGSVSKGTSQILVYNTGDITQTRSWGSAVAPQSAPLEGCGVYDVMFNFFQRGPEHVGDEHVIDPDTRYYNKDFVIPCD
;
A
#
# COMPACT_ATOMS: atom_id res chain seq x y z
N MET A 1 48.57 3.57 -34.39
CA MET A 1 48.61 4.98 -34.82
C MET A 1 47.83 5.85 -33.85
N LYS A 2 48.50 6.90 -33.34
CA LYS A 2 48.03 8.19 -32.76
C LYS A 2 46.79 8.27 -31.86
N ALA A 3 47.07 8.67 -30.62
CA ALA A 3 46.19 9.28 -29.63
C ALA A 3 45.51 10.57 -30.10
N ARG A 4 44.42 10.98 -29.42
CA ARG A 4 44.22 12.38 -29.00
C ARG A 4 43.23 12.53 -27.83
N LYS A 5 43.83 12.94 -26.71
CA LYS A 5 43.26 13.63 -25.55
C LYS A 5 42.84 15.05 -25.96
N ARG A 6 41.69 15.55 -25.47
CA ARG A 6 41.50 16.98 -25.19
C ARG A 6 40.74 17.17 -23.87
N ARG A 7 41.38 17.97 -23.02
CA ARG A 7 40.88 18.62 -21.81
C ARG A 7 40.20 19.94 -22.17
N ASN A 8 39.57 20.53 -21.15
CA ASN A 8 39.28 21.95 -20.86
C ASN A 8 37.76 22.16 -20.74
N GLY A 9 37.22 22.86 -19.75
CA GLY A 9 37.81 23.60 -18.64
C GLY A 9 36.68 24.33 -17.89
N ILE A 10 36.68 24.35 -16.55
CA ILE A 10 37.14 25.43 -15.64
C ILE A 10 35.99 26.41 -15.27
N LEU A 11 35.95 26.77 -13.97
CA LEU A 11 35.32 27.92 -13.30
C LEU A 11 33.80 27.81 -13.10
N GLY A 12 33.24 27.89 -11.90
CA GLY A 12 33.72 28.48 -10.66
C GLY A 12 32.82 29.67 -10.31
N SER A 13 32.08 29.58 -9.22
CA SER A 13 31.56 30.76 -8.51
C SER A 13 31.24 30.38 -7.07
N LYS A 14 32.19 30.70 -6.19
CA LYS A 14 31.95 30.92 -4.78
C LYS A 14 31.21 32.26 -4.65
N SER A 15 30.13 32.30 -3.89
CA SER A 15 29.66 33.53 -3.25
C SER A 15 29.40 33.26 -1.78
N ARG A 16 30.33 33.74 -0.96
CA ARG A 16 30.10 34.15 0.43
C ARG A 16 29.43 35.53 0.42
N VAL A 17 29.07 36.02 1.62
CA VAL A 17 28.64 37.38 2.04
C VAL A 17 27.20 37.28 2.61
N THR A 18 26.86 37.65 3.85
CA THR A 18 27.56 38.32 4.96
C THR A 18 26.79 38.10 6.27
N ALA A 19 27.48 38.36 7.38
CA ALA A 19 27.02 38.28 8.75
C ALA A 19 26.27 39.54 9.26
N ALA A 20 25.76 39.36 10.48
CA ALA A 20 25.53 40.35 11.55
C ALA A 20 24.20 41.12 11.56
N ALA A 21 23.46 40.98 12.67
CA ALA A 21 23.40 42.03 13.70
C ALA A 21 22.80 41.51 15.02
N VAL A 22 23.40 41.98 16.10
CA VAL A 22 23.06 41.74 17.51
C VAL A 22 21.95 42.70 17.93
N SER A 23 21.06 42.26 18.83
CA SER A 23 20.41 43.16 19.79
C SER A 23 20.06 42.40 21.06
N ALA A 24 20.75 42.77 22.14
CA ALA A 24 20.37 42.50 23.52
C ALA A 24 19.74 43.78 24.09
N MET A 25 18.68 43.66 24.91
CA MET A 25 18.57 44.30 26.24
C MET A 25 17.18 44.11 26.86
N ILE A 26 17.18 43.38 27.98
CA ILE A 26 16.58 43.67 29.31
C ILE A 26 15.27 44.48 29.38
N ALA A 27 14.25 43.89 30.01
CA ALA A 27 13.35 44.59 30.93
C ALA A 27 12.91 43.64 32.07
N VAL A 28 13.20 44.05 33.31
CA VAL A 28 12.79 43.43 34.57
C VAL A 28 11.54 44.13 35.08
N GLY A 29 10.54 43.36 35.50
CA GLY A 29 9.64 43.69 36.61
C GLY A 29 8.25 44.24 36.27
N THR A 30 7.21 43.49 36.63
CA THR A 30 6.13 43.95 37.54
C THR A 30 5.40 42.74 38.15
N LEU A 31 5.14 42.84 39.46
CA LEU A 31 4.37 41.93 40.30
C LEU A 31 2.84 42.13 40.13
N ALA A 32 2.10 41.08 40.49
CA ALA A 32 0.71 41.04 40.97
C ALA A 32 -0.45 41.10 39.96
N SER A 33 -1.10 39.96 39.71
CA SER A 33 -2.35 39.56 40.41
C SER A 33 -2.88 38.21 39.88
N PRO A 34 -3.58 37.41 40.70
CA PRO A 34 -4.05 36.08 40.31
C PRO A 34 -5.26 36.22 39.38
N ALA A 35 -5.06 36.01 38.08
CA ALA A 35 -6.16 35.74 37.18
C ALA A 35 -6.62 34.30 37.43
N THR A 36 -7.72 34.22 38.17
CA THR A 36 -8.74 33.16 38.19
C THR A 36 -8.49 32.03 37.19
N ALA A 37 -8.27 30.82 37.72
CA ALA A 37 -8.43 29.59 36.98
C ALA A 37 -9.88 29.50 36.50
N THR A 38 -10.16 30.03 35.32
CA THR A 38 -11.31 29.60 34.54
C THR A 38 -11.02 28.18 34.09
N ASN A 39 -11.66 27.23 34.77
CA ASN A 39 -12.00 25.95 34.18
C ASN A 39 -12.86 26.23 32.93
N ALA A 40 -12.19 26.54 31.83
CA ALA A 40 -12.75 26.36 30.52
C ALA A 40 -12.80 24.85 30.33
N SER A 41 -13.92 24.27 30.74
CA SER A 41 -14.39 23.01 30.18
C SER A 41 -14.46 23.22 28.68
N ALA A 42 -13.37 22.91 27.98
CA ALA A 42 -13.31 22.80 26.54
C ALA A 42 -14.14 21.56 26.16
N MET A 43 -15.46 21.71 26.24
CA MET A 43 -16.38 20.90 25.48
C MET A 43 -16.23 21.33 24.03
N GLY A 44 -15.75 20.42 23.20
CA GLY A 44 -15.89 20.51 21.75
C GLY A 44 -14.61 20.82 21.01
N ASP A 45 -13.55 20.07 21.25
CA ASP A 45 -12.72 19.62 20.13
C ASP A 45 -12.69 18.08 20.21
N ARG A 46 -13.74 17.44 19.65
CA ARG A 46 -13.58 16.06 19.20
C ARG A 46 -12.58 16.14 18.06
N THR A 47 -11.31 16.10 18.44
CA THR A 47 -10.23 15.88 17.49
C THR A 47 -10.65 14.69 16.63
N VAL A 48 -10.46 14.79 15.33
CA VAL A 48 -10.78 13.77 14.31
C VAL A 48 -10.18 12.37 14.64
N GLN A 49 -9.37 12.27 15.69
CA GLN A 49 -8.83 11.04 16.28
C GLN A 49 -9.83 10.18 17.08
N ASP A 50 -10.98 10.72 17.49
CA ASP A 50 -11.93 9.98 18.36
C ASP A 50 -13.04 9.24 17.60
N GLN A 51 -13.01 9.26 16.27
CA GLN A 51 -13.99 8.55 15.46
C GLN A 51 -13.52 7.13 15.12
N SER A 52 -14.33 6.15 15.53
CA SER A 52 -14.08 4.75 15.25
C SER A 52 -14.30 4.44 13.75
N PRO A 53 -13.44 3.63 13.13
CA PRO A 53 -13.67 3.11 11.79
C PRO A 53 -14.94 2.25 11.74
N VAL A 54 -15.77 2.43 10.70
CA VAL A 54 -16.94 1.57 10.50
C VAL A 54 -16.48 0.17 10.04
N PRO A 55 -16.91 -0.92 10.71
CA PRO A 55 -16.59 -2.27 10.29
C PRO A 55 -17.15 -2.57 8.89
N GLY A 56 -16.41 -3.30 8.07
CA GLY A 56 -16.84 -3.59 6.71
C GLY A 56 -15.74 -4.13 5.80
N GLU A 57 -16.13 -4.39 4.56
CA GLU A 57 -15.23 -4.82 3.50
C GLU A 57 -15.15 -3.74 2.42
N TYR A 58 -13.96 -3.15 2.29
CA TYR A 58 -13.69 -2.02 1.41
C TYR A 58 -12.81 -2.49 0.26
N CYS A 59 -13.41 -2.66 -0.92
CA CYS A 59 -12.78 -3.28 -2.07
C CYS A 59 -12.44 -2.28 -3.17
N ARG A 60 -11.36 -2.58 -3.90
CA ARG A 60 -11.10 -1.97 -5.21
C ARG A 60 -11.88 -2.66 -6.32
N PRO A 61 -12.06 -1.97 -7.46
CA PRO A 61 -12.49 -2.61 -8.69
C PRO A 61 -11.58 -3.80 -9.05
N TRP A 62 -12.11 -4.69 -9.89
CA TRP A 62 -11.32 -5.77 -10.46
C TRP A 62 -10.26 -5.24 -11.42
N GLU A 63 -9.07 -5.79 -11.33
CA GLU A 63 -7.98 -5.56 -12.26
C GLU A 63 -7.52 -6.87 -12.88
N SER A 64 -7.23 -6.84 -14.17
CA SER A 64 -6.89 -8.02 -14.94
C SER A 64 -5.42 -8.01 -15.35
N PHE A 65 -4.79 -9.16 -15.24
CA PHE A 65 -3.36 -9.34 -15.47
C PHE A 65 -3.14 -10.48 -16.45
N TYR A 66 -2.22 -10.25 -17.38
CA TYR A 66 -1.64 -11.30 -18.21
C TYR A 66 -0.23 -11.61 -17.72
N GLY A 67 0.16 -12.89 -17.80
CA GLY A 67 1.54 -13.31 -17.58
C GLY A 67 2.48 -12.77 -18.65
N ARG A 68 3.79 -12.81 -18.39
CA ARG A 68 4.82 -12.21 -19.28
C ARG A 68 4.77 -12.75 -20.72
N GLY A 69 4.35 -14.00 -20.91
CA GLY A 69 4.16 -14.61 -22.24
C GLY A 69 2.75 -14.50 -22.81
N GLY A 70 1.82 -13.84 -22.11
CA GLY A 70 0.40 -13.80 -22.46
C GLY A 70 -0.29 -15.16 -22.38
N LYS A 71 0.29 -16.13 -21.67
CA LYS A 71 -0.20 -17.52 -21.55
C LYS A 71 -0.90 -17.81 -20.23
N THR A 72 -1.04 -16.83 -19.36
CA THR A 72 -1.79 -16.92 -18.10
C THR A 72 -2.58 -15.63 -17.94
N TYR A 73 -3.79 -15.74 -17.41
CA TYR A 73 -4.65 -14.59 -17.10
C TYR A 73 -5.31 -14.78 -15.74
N VAL A 74 -5.60 -13.66 -15.08
CA VAL A 74 -6.36 -13.59 -13.84
C VAL A 74 -6.92 -12.19 -13.67
N SER A 75 -8.10 -12.08 -13.10
CA SER A 75 -8.59 -10.84 -12.53
C SER A 75 -8.51 -10.91 -11.01
N THR A 76 -7.98 -9.88 -10.37
CA THR A 76 -7.88 -9.79 -8.91
C THR A 76 -8.53 -8.53 -8.39
N ARG A 77 -8.96 -8.53 -7.13
CA ARG A 77 -9.27 -7.31 -6.38
C ARG A 77 -8.78 -7.44 -4.96
N VAL A 78 -8.33 -6.32 -4.42
CA VAL A 78 -7.87 -6.20 -3.03
C VAL A 78 -8.95 -5.53 -2.21
N CYS A 79 -9.19 -6.07 -1.01
CA CYS A 79 -10.14 -5.51 -0.06
C CYS A 79 -9.49 -5.38 1.33
N LEU A 80 -9.82 -4.30 2.03
CA LEU A 80 -9.55 -4.13 3.44
C LEU A 80 -10.76 -4.62 4.24
N LEU A 81 -10.55 -5.59 5.11
CA LEU A 81 -11.55 -6.09 6.05
C LEU A 81 -11.33 -5.40 7.40
N VAL A 82 -12.26 -4.53 7.79
CA VAL A 82 -12.23 -3.84 9.08
C VAL A 82 -13.20 -4.53 10.03
N ASP A 83 -12.70 -4.98 11.18
CA ASP A 83 -13.50 -5.61 12.21
C ASP A 83 -14.14 -4.60 13.18
N ALA A 84 -14.99 -5.09 14.09
CA ALA A 84 -15.67 -4.29 15.10
C ALA A 84 -14.72 -3.63 16.12
N GLN A 85 -13.47 -4.07 16.19
CA GLN A 85 -12.44 -3.50 17.06
C GLN A 85 -11.56 -2.48 16.31
N GLY A 86 -11.84 -2.21 15.03
CA GLY A 86 -11.06 -1.31 14.19
C GLY A 86 -9.74 -1.91 13.71
N ASN A 87 -9.56 -3.23 13.76
CA ASN A 87 -8.41 -3.87 13.13
C ASN A 87 -8.69 -4.13 11.65
N VAL A 88 -7.64 -4.01 10.84
CA VAL A 88 -7.69 -4.31 9.42
C VAL A 88 -6.98 -5.62 9.11
N LYS A 89 -7.56 -6.38 8.19
CA LYS A 89 -6.92 -7.48 7.44
C LYS A 89 -7.03 -7.23 5.95
N VAL A 90 -6.16 -7.86 5.17
CA VAL A 90 -6.23 -7.80 3.71
C VAL A 90 -6.86 -9.08 3.18
N LYS A 91 -7.87 -8.94 2.32
CA LYS A 91 -8.47 -10.04 1.57
C LYS A 91 -8.24 -9.83 0.09
N ILE A 92 -7.76 -10.86 -0.59
CA ILE A 92 -7.56 -10.89 -2.02
C ILE A 92 -8.63 -11.78 -2.62
N TYR A 93 -9.31 -11.30 -3.65
CA TYR A 93 -10.14 -12.15 -4.51
C TYR A 93 -9.45 -12.34 -5.85
N THR A 94 -9.69 -13.51 -6.43
CA THR A 94 -9.24 -13.92 -7.74
C THR A 94 -10.43 -14.46 -8.52
N GLN A 95 -10.47 -14.18 -9.82
CA GLN A 95 -11.40 -14.77 -10.78
C GLN A 95 -10.69 -14.90 -12.13
N ASP A 96 -11.29 -15.67 -13.03
CA ASP A 96 -10.72 -15.94 -14.36
C ASP A 96 -9.27 -16.46 -14.31
N SER A 97 -8.89 -17.23 -13.28
CA SER A 97 -7.58 -17.87 -13.23
C SER A 97 -7.50 -18.94 -14.32
N ILE A 98 -6.92 -18.57 -15.46
CA ILE A 98 -6.83 -19.39 -16.66
C ILE A 98 -5.39 -19.39 -17.22
N TRP A 99 -5.01 -20.45 -17.94
CA TRP A 99 -3.74 -20.55 -18.65
C TRP A 99 -3.91 -21.24 -19.99
N GLN A 100 -3.01 -20.96 -20.93
CA GLN A 100 -2.93 -21.64 -22.20
C GLN A 100 -2.03 -22.87 -22.08
N ASN A 101 -2.45 -24.03 -22.57
CA ASN A 101 -1.59 -25.22 -22.65
C ASN A 101 -0.71 -25.20 -23.90
N TRP A 102 0.15 -26.21 -24.06
CA TRP A 102 1.08 -26.34 -25.21
C TRP A 102 0.37 -26.45 -26.58
N LEU A 103 -0.90 -26.83 -26.61
CA LEU A 103 -1.75 -26.86 -27.82
C LEU A 103 -2.38 -25.49 -28.14
N GLY A 104 -2.13 -24.46 -27.34
CA GLY A 104 -2.77 -23.15 -27.51
C GLY A 104 -4.19 -23.06 -26.95
N VAL A 105 -4.66 -24.05 -26.18
CA VAL A 105 -6.01 -24.08 -25.60
C VAL A 105 -6.00 -23.43 -24.23
N TRP A 106 -6.93 -22.51 -23.98
CA TRP A 106 -7.13 -21.89 -22.67
C TRP A 106 -7.91 -22.81 -21.74
N ASN A 107 -7.38 -23.02 -20.54
CA ASN A 107 -7.93 -23.87 -19.50
C ASN A 107 -8.09 -23.07 -18.23
N ALA A 108 -9.20 -23.30 -17.53
CA ALA A 108 -9.44 -22.71 -16.22
C ALA A 108 -8.87 -23.58 -15.10
N ALA A 109 -8.55 -22.96 -13.97
CA ALA A 109 -8.17 -23.66 -12.75
C ALA A 109 -9.24 -24.68 -12.34
N THR A 110 -8.81 -25.92 -12.13
CA THR A 110 -9.64 -27.05 -11.69
C THR A 110 -8.92 -27.85 -10.62
N VAL A 111 -9.59 -28.84 -10.04
CA VAL A 111 -8.97 -29.77 -9.08
C VAL A 111 -7.83 -30.57 -9.72
N GLY A 112 -7.98 -31.00 -10.99
CA GLY A 112 -6.94 -31.75 -11.70
C GLY A 112 -5.82 -30.88 -12.25
N ALA A 113 -6.02 -29.57 -12.30
CA ALA A 113 -5.08 -28.60 -12.85
C ALA A 113 -5.24 -27.28 -12.08
N PRO A 114 -4.74 -27.17 -10.83
CA PRO A 114 -4.95 -25.98 -10.01
C PRO A 114 -4.05 -24.82 -10.44
N ALA A 115 -4.51 -23.60 -10.18
CA ALA A 115 -3.63 -22.42 -10.18
C ALA A 115 -2.98 -22.28 -8.79
N TYR A 116 -1.73 -21.83 -8.76
CA TYR A 116 -1.03 -21.49 -7.52
C TYR A 116 -0.79 -19.99 -7.49
N TRP A 117 -1.16 -19.34 -6.39
CA TRP A 117 -0.95 -17.91 -6.27
C TRP A 117 -0.59 -17.50 -4.85
N ARG A 118 0.01 -16.33 -4.72
CA ARG A 118 0.26 -15.66 -3.46
C ARG A 118 0.15 -14.15 -3.66
N SER A 119 -0.03 -13.42 -2.58
CA SER A 119 0.00 -11.96 -2.60
C SER A 119 0.65 -11.43 -1.34
N ASP A 120 1.37 -10.33 -1.49
CA ASP A 120 2.00 -9.61 -0.41
C ASP A 120 1.97 -8.10 -0.67
N GLY A 121 2.24 -7.33 0.37
CA GLY A 121 2.28 -5.88 0.25
C GLY A 121 2.10 -5.20 1.60
N SER A 122 1.61 -3.97 1.57
CA SER A 122 1.41 -3.18 2.78
C SER A 122 0.18 -2.29 2.70
N VAL A 123 -0.33 -1.92 3.87
CA VAL A 123 -1.38 -0.91 4.07
C VAL A 123 -0.74 0.25 4.81
N SER A 124 -0.93 1.47 4.33
CA SER A 124 -0.36 2.69 4.91
C SER A 124 -1.41 3.79 5.03
N LYS A 125 -1.18 4.71 5.96
CA LYS A 125 -1.95 5.95 6.10
C LYS A 125 -0.98 7.12 6.06
N GLY A 126 -1.00 7.89 4.97
CA GLY A 126 -0.01 8.94 4.76
C GLY A 126 1.40 8.33 4.71
N THR A 127 2.28 8.71 5.64
CA THR A 127 3.65 8.18 5.73
C THR A 127 3.78 6.98 6.68
N SER A 128 2.74 6.65 7.44
CA SER A 128 2.77 5.56 8.42
C SER A 128 2.39 4.23 7.78
N GLN A 129 3.26 3.24 7.88
CA GLN A 129 2.94 1.86 7.49
C GLN A 129 2.20 1.17 8.64
N ILE A 130 0.97 0.73 8.37
CA ILE A 130 0.08 0.13 9.37
C ILE A 130 0.24 -1.39 9.41
N LEU A 131 0.28 -2.00 8.23
CA LEU A 131 0.28 -3.46 8.08
C LEU A 131 1.20 -3.85 6.94
N VAL A 132 2.01 -4.90 7.16
CA VAL A 132 2.61 -5.70 6.08
C VAL A 132 1.88 -7.03 6.06
N TYR A 133 1.49 -7.49 4.89
CA TYR A 133 0.73 -8.73 4.75
C TYR A 133 1.38 -9.67 3.73
N ASN A 134 1.10 -10.95 3.89
CA ASN A 134 1.43 -12.01 2.95
C ASN A 134 0.41 -13.13 3.10
N THR A 135 -0.24 -13.54 2.02
CA THR A 135 -1.28 -14.59 2.04
C THR A 135 -0.75 -16.01 2.23
N GLY A 136 0.55 -16.21 2.06
CA GLY A 136 1.15 -17.51 1.80
C GLY A 136 0.82 -18.04 0.40
N ASP A 137 1.34 -19.23 0.11
CA ASP A 137 1.04 -19.94 -1.14
C ASP A 137 -0.35 -20.57 -1.07
N ILE A 138 -1.21 -20.21 -2.02
CA ILE A 138 -2.58 -20.68 -2.16
C ILE A 138 -2.67 -21.62 -3.36
N THR A 139 -3.30 -22.78 -3.13
CA THR A 139 -3.73 -23.67 -4.21
C THR A 139 -5.19 -23.41 -4.53
N GLN A 140 -5.47 -22.97 -5.75
CA GLN A 140 -6.81 -22.64 -6.22
C GLN A 140 -7.28 -23.68 -7.24
N THR A 141 -8.28 -24.46 -6.85
CA THR A 141 -8.82 -25.58 -7.65
C THR A 141 -10.04 -25.20 -8.50
N ARG A 142 -10.30 -23.90 -8.66
CA ARG A 142 -11.41 -23.32 -9.43
C ARG A 142 -10.95 -22.03 -10.11
N SER A 143 -11.66 -21.55 -11.12
CA SER A 143 -11.32 -20.27 -11.79
C SER A 143 -11.42 -19.03 -10.89
N TRP A 144 -12.05 -19.16 -9.73
CA TRP A 144 -12.23 -18.08 -8.76
C TRP A 144 -11.84 -18.54 -7.35
N GLY A 145 -11.52 -17.57 -6.50
CA GLY A 145 -11.13 -17.82 -5.13
C GLY A 145 -10.98 -16.55 -4.32
N SER A 146 -10.61 -16.73 -3.05
CA SER A 146 -10.17 -15.65 -2.19
C SER A 146 -9.29 -16.18 -1.08
N ALA A 147 -8.38 -15.37 -0.57
CA ALA A 147 -7.67 -15.64 0.68
C ALA A 147 -7.60 -14.37 1.53
N VAL A 148 -7.61 -14.55 2.85
CA VAL A 148 -7.38 -13.49 3.82
C VAL A 148 -5.96 -13.67 4.36
N ALA A 149 -5.17 -12.61 4.31
CA ALA A 149 -3.85 -12.62 4.91
C ALA A 149 -4.00 -12.76 6.45
N PRO A 150 -3.20 -13.61 7.11
CA PRO A 150 -3.35 -13.88 8.54
C PRO A 150 -3.00 -12.67 9.41
N GLN A 151 -2.21 -11.74 8.90
CA GLN A 151 -1.77 -10.54 9.62
C GLN A 151 -2.94 -9.56 9.80
N SER A 152 -3.00 -8.93 10.97
CA SER A 152 -3.92 -7.85 11.29
C SER A 152 -3.22 -6.76 12.08
N ALA A 153 -3.69 -5.52 11.96
CA ALA A 153 -3.22 -4.40 12.75
C ALA A 153 -4.37 -3.43 13.06
N PRO A 154 -4.33 -2.70 14.19
CA PRO A 154 -5.28 -1.63 14.45
C PRO A 154 -5.13 -0.52 13.40
N LEU A 155 -6.24 0.02 12.91
CA LEU A 155 -6.24 1.20 12.05
C LEU A 155 -5.91 2.46 12.86
N GLU A 156 -5.23 3.42 12.22
CA GLU A 156 -5.00 4.76 12.77
C GLU A 156 -6.23 5.68 12.57
N GLY A 157 -7.43 5.19 12.92
CA GLY A 157 -8.71 5.88 12.73
C GLY A 157 -9.29 5.79 11.31
N CYS A 158 -10.43 6.41 11.06
CA CYS A 158 -11.06 6.46 9.74
C CYS A 158 -10.29 7.34 8.72
N GLY A 159 -10.65 7.26 7.44
CA GLY A 159 -10.10 8.08 6.37
C GLY A 159 -9.48 7.28 5.23
N VAL A 160 -8.54 7.89 4.54
CA VAL A 160 -7.96 7.35 3.30
C VAL A 160 -6.70 6.53 3.58
N TYR A 161 -6.63 5.34 2.99
CA TYR A 161 -5.51 4.41 3.09
C TYR A 161 -4.92 4.09 1.71
N ASP A 162 -3.60 3.92 1.71
CA ASP A 162 -2.81 3.45 0.56
C ASP A 162 -2.55 1.96 0.71
N VAL A 163 -2.61 1.21 -0.40
CA VAL A 163 -2.29 -0.22 -0.40
C VAL A 163 -1.27 -0.51 -1.49
N MET A 164 -0.12 -1.05 -1.08
CA MET A 164 0.81 -1.70 -1.98
C MET A 164 0.39 -3.17 -2.15
N PHE A 165 0.41 -3.64 -3.40
CA PHE A 165 -0.10 -4.94 -3.79
C PHE A 165 0.84 -5.60 -4.80
N ASN A 166 1.42 -6.71 -4.39
CA ASN A 166 2.10 -7.67 -5.24
C ASN A 166 1.22 -8.91 -5.33
N PHE A 167 1.08 -9.44 -6.53
CA PHE A 167 0.32 -10.66 -6.77
C PHE A 167 1.15 -11.58 -7.61
N PHE A 168 1.23 -12.85 -7.28
CA PHE A 168 1.94 -13.82 -8.10
C PHE A 168 0.99 -14.96 -8.40
N GLN A 169 0.90 -15.39 -9.65
CA GLN A 169 0.17 -16.60 -10.04
C GLN A 169 0.95 -17.42 -11.06
N ARG A 170 0.82 -18.74 -10.96
CA ARG A 170 1.28 -19.70 -11.97
C ARG A 170 0.23 -20.77 -12.22
N GLY A 171 0.24 -21.33 -13.43
CA GLY A 171 -0.57 -22.49 -13.77
C GLY A 171 -0.07 -23.82 -13.15
N PRO A 172 -0.81 -24.92 -13.38
CA PRO A 172 -0.54 -26.25 -12.82
C PRO A 172 0.71 -26.92 -13.40
N GLU A 173 0.99 -26.67 -14.69
CA GLU A 173 2.16 -27.20 -15.37
C GLU A 173 3.25 -26.13 -15.32
N HIS A 174 4.24 -26.32 -14.44
CA HIS A 174 5.35 -25.40 -14.16
C HIS A 174 6.35 -25.26 -15.33
N VAL A 175 5.88 -24.90 -16.52
CA VAL A 175 6.72 -24.92 -17.73
C VAL A 175 7.13 -23.50 -18.13
N GLY A 176 8.10 -22.91 -17.42
CA GLY A 176 8.73 -21.64 -17.85
C GLY A 176 8.05 -20.35 -17.38
N ASP A 177 8.80 -19.26 -17.47
CA ASP A 177 8.42 -17.91 -17.01
C ASP A 177 7.23 -17.33 -17.79
N GLU A 178 6.95 -17.84 -19.00
CA GLU A 178 5.83 -17.43 -19.84
C GLU A 178 4.44 -17.73 -19.24
N HIS A 179 4.35 -18.69 -18.31
CA HIS A 179 3.12 -19.07 -17.61
C HIS A 179 3.01 -18.45 -16.20
N VAL A 180 3.90 -17.52 -15.88
CA VAL A 180 3.93 -16.80 -14.61
C VAL A 180 3.34 -15.40 -14.78
N ILE A 181 2.43 -15.06 -13.87
CA ILE A 181 2.02 -13.70 -13.59
C ILE A 181 2.88 -13.26 -12.41
N ASP A 182 3.87 -12.41 -12.71
CA ASP A 182 4.61 -11.61 -11.74
C ASP A 182 4.45 -10.15 -12.20
N PRO A 183 3.28 -9.54 -11.93
CA PRO A 183 3.03 -8.16 -12.25
C PRO A 183 3.94 -7.31 -11.36
N ASP A 184 4.58 -6.33 -11.98
CA ASP A 184 5.29 -5.29 -11.25
C ASP A 184 4.42 -4.76 -10.10
N THR A 185 5.06 -4.50 -8.95
CA THR A 185 4.41 -3.98 -7.75
C THR A 185 3.38 -2.90 -8.08
N ARG A 186 2.13 -3.13 -7.67
CA ARG A 186 1.05 -2.15 -7.79
C ARG A 186 0.95 -1.33 -6.53
N TYR A 187 0.68 -0.05 -6.73
CA TYR A 187 0.51 0.91 -5.64
C TYR A 187 -0.83 1.62 -5.84
N TYR A 188 -1.79 1.31 -4.98
CA TYR A 188 -3.10 1.98 -4.94
C TYR A 188 -3.00 3.17 -4.01
N ASN A 189 -2.78 4.35 -4.60
CA ASN A 189 -2.66 5.60 -3.86
C ASN A 189 -4.06 6.16 -3.55
N LYS A 190 -4.36 6.34 -2.26
CA LYS A 190 -5.55 7.03 -1.74
C LYS A 190 -6.89 6.46 -2.18
N ASP A 191 -6.89 5.15 -2.35
CA ASP A 191 -7.92 4.44 -3.10
C ASP A 191 -8.89 3.65 -2.21
N PHE A 192 -8.60 3.57 -0.90
CA PHE A 192 -9.44 2.95 0.12
C PHE A 192 -9.91 4.00 1.11
N VAL A 193 -11.21 4.31 1.10
CA VAL A 193 -11.83 5.24 2.05
C VAL A 193 -12.59 4.44 3.11
N ILE A 194 -12.10 4.48 4.34
CA ILE A 194 -12.75 3.89 5.50
C ILE A 194 -13.58 4.98 6.19
N PRO A 195 -14.92 4.89 6.21
CA PRO A 195 -15.77 5.88 6.85
C PRO A 195 -15.60 5.87 8.39
N CYS A 196 -16.05 6.96 8.99
CA CYS A 196 -16.14 7.17 10.42
C CYS A 196 -17.60 6.96 10.87
N ASP A 197 -17.81 6.40 12.06
CA ASP A 197 -19.10 6.44 12.76
C ASP A 197 -19.33 7.78 13.50
#